data_AF-A0A8C1EJ10-F1
#
_entry.id   AF-A0A8C1EJ10-F1
#
_cell.length_a   1.000
_cell.length_b   1.000
_cell.length_c   1.000
_cell.angle_alpha   90.00
_cell.angle_beta   90.00
_cell.angle_gamma   90.00
#
_symmetry.space_group_name_H-M   'P 1'
#
loop_
_entity.id
_entity.type
_entity.pdbx_description
1 polymer ?
#
loop_
_entity_poly.entity_id
_entity_poly.type
_entity_poly.pdbx_seq_one_letter_code
_entity_poly.pdbx_strand_id
1 'polypeptide(L)'
;MVAVNYVGEELWSFYNAPWEKRVDLAKQLMDIAEQLTNNDFDFALYLLDVSFDNFAVGPRDGKVIVVDAENIIVADKRLIKQSKPENYDVWYESRYEECDKEACLSFSKDILCSRVTVDHNYYAICQNLLSRFATWRGTTGGLLHDPPADLVKDGHLTALLDECTRPQKQYGRFQAAKELREYLTELTQLSNVNR
;
A
#
# COMPACT_ATOMS: atom_id res chain seq x y z
N MET A 1 -22.57 -15.85 -11.38
CA MET A 1 -21.53 -16.76 -10.83
C MET A 1 -20.26 -16.51 -11.63
N VAL A 2 -19.22 -16.01 -11.00
CA VAL A 2 -17.88 -15.87 -11.61
C VAL A 2 -17.03 -16.96 -10.97
N ALA A 3 -16.43 -17.83 -11.78
CA ALA A 3 -15.48 -18.84 -11.31
C ALA A 3 -14.10 -18.20 -11.28
N VAL A 4 -13.44 -18.21 -10.12
CA VAL A 4 -12.08 -17.70 -9.93
C VAL A 4 -11.13 -18.85 -9.64
N ASN A 5 -9.88 -18.74 -10.08
CA ASN A 5 -8.85 -19.71 -9.73
C ASN A 5 -8.54 -19.62 -8.23
N TYR A 6 -8.23 -20.75 -7.60
CA TYR A 6 -7.64 -20.74 -6.26
C TYR A 6 -6.23 -20.13 -6.34
N VAL A 7 -6.05 -19.03 -5.63
CA VAL A 7 -4.85 -18.17 -5.70
C VAL A 7 -4.00 -18.21 -4.42
N GLY A 8 -4.41 -18.98 -3.41
CA GLY A 8 -3.70 -19.15 -2.15
C GLY A 8 -4.52 -18.76 -0.93
N GLU A 9 -3.84 -18.61 0.20
CA GLU A 9 -4.45 -18.10 1.43
C GLU A 9 -4.54 -16.57 1.38
N GLU A 10 -5.61 -16.01 1.97
CA GLU A 10 -5.76 -14.58 2.18
C GLU A 10 -4.57 -14.01 2.98
N LEU A 11 -4.26 -12.74 2.75
CA LEU A 11 -3.16 -12.06 3.43
C LEU A 11 -3.30 -12.11 4.95
N TRP A 12 -4.54 -12.13 5.45
CA TRP A 12 -4.86 -12.25 6.87
C TRP A 12 -4.24 -13.48 7.54
N SER A 13 -4.15 -14.61 6.82
CA SER A 13 -3.54 -15.84 7.36
C SER A 13 -2.08 -15.65 7.76
N PHE A 14 -1.42 -14.62 7.22
CA PHE A 14 -0.02 -14.29 7.49
C PHE A 14 0.15 -13.21 8.56
N TYR A 15 -0.92 -12.75 9.21
CA TYR A 15 -0.85 -11.71 10.24
C TYR A 15 0.15 -12.08 11.35
N ASN A 16 0.14 -13.32 11.83
CA ASN A 16 1.07 -13.79 12.86
C ASN A 16 2.25 -14.61 12.28
N ALA A 17 2.53 -14.49 10.98
CA ALA A 17 3.69 -15.15 10.38
C ALA A 17 5.00 -14.58 10.96
N PRO A 18 6.14 -15.30 10.82
CA PRO A 18 7.45 -14.76 11.18
C PRO A 18 7.67 -13.37 10.58
N TRP A 19 8.31 -12.48 11.34
CA TRP A 19 8.47 -11.06 10.97
C TRP A 19 9.04 -10.90 9.56
N GLU A 20 10.04 -11.69 9.22
CA GLU A 20 10.72 -11.64 7.92
C GLU A 20 9.76 -11.98 6.78
N LYS A 21 8.80 -12.89 7.01
CA LYS A 21 7.76 -13.19 6.01
C LYS A 21 6.80 -12.02 5.86
N ARG A 22 6.42 -11.35 6.96
CA ARG A 22 5.54 -10.18 6.91
C ARG A 22 6.20 -8.98 6.24
N VAL A 23 7.50 -8.78 6.44
CA VAL A 23 8.32 -7.79 5.73
C VAL A 23 8.35 -8.07 4.23
N ASP A 24 8.57 -9.33 3.81
CA ASP A 24 8.50 -9.72 2.40
C ASP A 24 7.12 -9.40 1.77
N LEU A 25 6.03 -9.74 2.46
CA LEU A 25 4.68 -9.44 1.99
C LEU A 25 4.41 -7.93 1.93
N ALA A 26 4.83 -7.17 2.95
CA ALA A 26 4.72 -5.72 2.99
C ALA A 26 5.47 -5.06 1.82
N LYS A 27 6.68 -5.56 1.51
CA LYS A 27 7.46 -5.10 0.36
C LYS A 27 6.70 -5.32 -0.94
N GLN A 28 6.13 -6.50 -1.13
CA GLN A 28 5.34 -6.81 -2.33
C GLN A 28 4.09 -5.94 -2.45
N LEU A 29 3.41 -5.61 -1.34
CA LEU A 29 2.29 -4.67 -1.34
C LEU A 29 2.70 -3.25 -1.78
N MET A 30 3.87 -2.77 -1.35
CA MET A 30 4.41 -1.50 -1.82
C MET A 30 4.83 -1.53 -3.29
N ASP A 31 5.32 -2.67 -3.79
CA ASP A 31 5.57 -2.85 -5.23
C ASP A 31 4.27 -2.78 -6.03
N ILE A 32 3.19 -3.43 -5.54
CA ILE A 32 1.87 -3.37 -6.16
C ILE A 32 1.35 -1.92 -6.16
N ALA A 33 1.47 -1.21 -5.04
CA ALA A 33 1.09 0.20 -4.96
C ALA A 33 1.82 1.06 -5.99
N GLU A 34 3.13 0.85 -6.17
CA GLU A 34 3.89 1.52 -7.22
C GLU A 34 3.35 1.15 -8.60
N GLN A 35 3.27 -0.13 -8.95
CA GLN A 35 2.91 -0.57 -10.29
C GLN A 35 1.51 -0.11 -10.71
N LEU A 36 0.56 -0.13 -9.77
CA LEU A 36 -0.79 0.36 -10.01
C LEU A 36 -0.85 1.89 -10.14
N THR A 37 0.09 2.62 -9.53
CA THR A 37 0.14 4.10 -9.60
C THR A 37 0.93 4.59 -10.80
N ASN A 38 2.12 4.02 -11.01
CA ASN A 38 3.10 4.41 -12.02
C ASN A 38 3.54 3.14 -12.78
N ASN A 39 3.12 3.06 -14.04
CA ASN A 39 3.50 2.00 -14.96
C ASN A 39 3.70 2.57 -16.36
N ASP A 40 4.27 1.73 -17.22
CA ASP A 40 4.62 2.08 -18.60
C ASP A 40 3.41 2.30 -19.51
N PHE A 41 2.20 1.98 -19.06
CA PHE A 41 0.97 2.19 -19.83
C PHE A 41 0.32 3.56 -19.61
N ASP A 42 0.86 4.38 -18.69
CA ASP A 42 0.28 5.67 -18.28
C ASP A 42 -1.19 5.55 -17.81
N PHE A 43 -1.57 4.41 -17.23
CA PHE A 43 -2.82 4.26 -16.49
C PHE A 43 -2.52 4.21 -14.99
N ALA A 44 -3.33 4.87 -14.17
CA ALA A 44 -3.37 4.57 -12.73
C ALA A 44 -4.63 3.77 -12.40
N LEU A 45 -4.44 2.71 -11.61
CA LEU A 45 -5.49 1.86 -11.08
C LEU A 45 -5.55 2.12 -9.57
N TYR A 46 -6.51 2.93 -9.13
CA TYR A 46 -6.65 3.29 -7.73
C TYR A 46 -7.56 2.30 -7.01
N LEU A 47 -7.00 1.57 -6.03
CA LEU A 47 -7.76 0.67 -5.17
C LEU A 47 -8.56 1.48 -4.15
N LEU A 48 -9.89 1.38 -4.18
CA LEU A 48 -10.76 2.13 -3.28
C LEU A 48 -11.23 1.34 -2.06
N ASP A 49 -10.97 0.04 -2.08
CA ASP A 49 -11.24 -0.87 -0.99
C ASP A 49 -10.01 -1.75 -0.79
N VAL A 50 -9.21 -1.42 0.22
CA VAL A 50 -7.95 -2.09 0.53
C VAL A 50 -8.08 -2.70 1.91
N SER A 51 -8.12 -4.02 1.95
CA SER A 51 -8.25 -4.83 3.17
C SER A 51 -7.38 -6.08 3.07
N PHE A 52 -7.21 -6.82 4.17
CA PHE A 52 -6.45 -8.07 4.13
C PHE A 52 -7.10 -9.14 3.24
N ASP A 53 -8.43 -9.13 3.11
CA ASP A 53 -9.16 -10.16 2.36
C ASP A 53 -9.07 -9.91 0.83
N ASN A 54 -8.70 -8.69 0.42
CA ASN A 54 -8.57 -8.31 -0.99
C ASN A 54 -7.23 -8.76 -1.61
N PHE A 55 -6.36 -9.39 -0.81
CA PHE A 55 -5.07 -9.94 -1.25
C PHE A 55 -4.92 -11.39 -0.82
N ALA A 56 -4.27 -12.19 -1.66
CA ALA A 56 -3.86 -13.55 -1.33
C ALA A 56 -2.37 -13.75 -1.60
N VAL A 57 -1.80 -14.81 -1.01
CA VAL A 57 -0.40 -15.20 -1.21
C VAL A 57 -0.33 -16.51 -1.97
N GLY A 58 0.27 -16.44 -3.16
CA GLY A 58 0.48 -17.58 -4.05
C GLY A 58 1.22 -18.73 -3.35
N PRO A 59 0.66 -19.96 -3.32
CA PRO A 59 1.24 -21.06 -2.54
C PRO A 59 2.56 -21.60 -3.11
N ARG A 60 2.88 -21.28 -4.38
CA ARG A 60 4.06 -21.79 -5.08
C ARG A 60 5.25 -20.83 -5.05
N ASP A 61 4.99 -19.55 -5.23
CA ASP A 61 6.00 -18.50 -5.40
C ASP A 61 5.99 -17.47 -4.26
N GLY A 62 5.02 -17.58 -3.34
CA GLY A 62 4.85 -16.65 -2.24
C GLY A 62 4.46 -15.24 -2.69
N LYS A 63 3.94 -15.09 -3.91
CA LYS A 63 3.61 -13.79 -4.49
C LYS A 63 2.28 -13.25 -3.99
N VAL A 64 2.25 -11.98 -3.61
CA VAL A 64 1.01 -11.28 -3.29
C VAL A 64 0.22 -11.03 -4.56
N ILE A 65 -1.06 -11.38 -4.55
CA ILE A 65 -2.00 -11.29 -5.67
C ILE A 65 -3.20 -10.47 -5.19
N VAL A 66 -3.63 -9.49 -5.99
CA VAL A 66 -4.92 -8.80 -5.77
C VAL A 66 -6.03 -9.74 -6.21
N VAL A 67 -6.93 -10.11 -5.29
CA VAL A 67 -7.99 -11.10 -5.55
C VAL A 67 -9.37 -10.48 -5.64
N ASP A 68 -9.54 -9.31 -5.03
CA ASP A 68 -10.73 -8.48 -5.21
C ASP A 68 -10.34 -7.14 -5.85
N ALA A 69 -10.96 -6.88 -7.00
CA ALA A 69 -10.74 -5.72 -7.84
C ALA A 69 -12.06 -5.02 -8.20
N GLU A 70 -13.12 -5.23 -7.41
CA GLU A 70 -14.44 -4.67 -7.70
C GLU A 70 -14.48 -3.13 -7.57
N ASN A 71 -13.71 -2.58 -6.63
CA ASN A 71 -13.72 -1.16 -6.29
C ASN A 71 -12.43 -0.47 -6.77
N ILE A 72 -12.26 -0.37 -8.10
CA ILE A 72 -11.10 0.29 -8.73
C ILE A 72 -11.53 1.47 -9.59
N ILE A 73 -10.80 2.58 -9.49
CA ILE A 73 -10.84 3.67 -10.48
C ILE A 73 -9.68 3.52 -11.44
N VAL A 74 -9.97 3.61 -12.74
CA VAL A 74 -8.97 3.64 -13.80
C VAL A 74 -8.85 5.07 -14.32
N ALA A 75 -7.68 5.68 -14.12
CA ALA A 75 -7.36 7.02 -14.62
C ALA A 75 -6.38 6.93 -15.79
N ASP A 76 -6.78 7.44 -16.95
CA ASP A 76 -5.90 7.60 -18.12
C ASP A 76 -5.02 8.84 -17.95
N LYS A 77 -3.76 8.66 -17.52
CA LYS A 77 -2.83 9.78 -17.32
C LYS A 77 -2.44 10.45 -18.64
N ARG A 78 -2.51 9.74 -19.79
CA ARG A 78 -2.26 10.34 -21.10
C ARG A 78 -3.36 11.34 -21.43
N LEU A 79 -4.62 10.95 -21.22
CA LEU A 79 -5.75 11.84 -21.42
C LEU A 79 -5.66 13.06 -20.51
N ILE A 80 -5.34 12.89 -19.22
CA ILE A 80 -5.15 14.01 -18.29
C ILE A 80 -4.05 14.97 -18.78
N LYS A 81 -2.89 14.43 -19.20
CA LYS A 81 -1.77 15.24 -19.74
C LYS A 81 -2.16 15.98 -21.03
N GLN A 82 -3.06 15.43 -21.84
CA GLN A 82 -3.54 16.04 -23.09
C GLN A 82 -4.62 17.10 -22.86
N SER A 83 -5.62 16.79 -22.04
CA SER A 83 -6.77 17.68 -21.78
C SER A 83 -6.43 18.79 -20.80
N LYS A 84 -5.40 18.59 -19.96
CA LYS A 84 -4.89 19.55 -18.96
C LYS A 84 -6.02 20.21 -18.17
N PRO A 85 -6.85 19.42 -17.45
CA PRO A 85 -7.88 19.98 -16.58
C PRO A 85 -7.24 20.89 -15.52
N GLU A 86 -8.05 21.69 -14.85
CA GLU A 86 -7.57 22.60 -13.83
C GLU A 86 -6.72 21.86 -12.77
N ASN A 87 -5.53 22.40 -12.48
CA ASN A 87 -4.57 21.85 -11.52
C ASN A 87 -4.04 20.44 -11.85
N TYR A 88 -4.11 19.97 -13.10
CA TYR A 88 -3.68 18.61 -13.50
C TYR A 88 -2.25 18.24 -13.09
N ASP A 89 -1.35 19.21 -13.03
CA ASP A 89 0.09 19.09 -12.71
C ASP A 89 0.40 19.29 -11.22
N VAL A 90 -0.57 19.75 -10.44
CA VAL A 90 -0.42 19.90 -8.99
C VAL A 90 -0.60 18.54 -8.33
N TRP A 91 0.38 18.16 -7.51
CA TRP A 91 0.41 16.89 -6.80
C TRP A 91 -0.76 16.79 -5.82
N TYR A 92 -1.31 15.59 -5.71
CA TYR A 92 -2.39 15.30 -4.76
C TYR A 92 -1.94 14.25 -3.75
N GLU A 93 -1.98 14.63 -2.48
CA GLU A 93 -1.74 13.77 -1.33
C GLU A 93 -3.09 13.46 -0.67
N SER A 94 -3.50 12.19 -0.71
CA SER A 94 -4.76 11.72 -0.14
C SER A 94 -4.84 12.05 1.35
N ARG A 95 -6.01 12.51 1.79
CA ARG A 95 -6.20 12.91 3.19
C ARG A 95 -6.24 11.67 4.08
N TYR A 96 -5.50 11.70 5.18
CA TYR A 96 -5.66 10.72 6.25
C TYR A 96 -7.05 10.82 6.87
N GLU A 97 -7.77 9.71 6.92
CA GLU A 97 -9.07 9.57 7.57
C GLU A 97 -8.86 8.87 8.91
N GLU A 98 -9.24 9.54 10.00
CA GLU A 98 -9.29 8.92 11.32
C GLU A 98 -10.65 8.22 11.46
N CYS A 99 -10.64 6.90 11.56
CA CYS A 99 -11.87 6.12 11.57
C CYS A 99 -11.72 4.85 12.38
N ASP A 100 -12.71 4.60 13.23
CA ASP A 100 -12.80 3.42 14.08
C ASP A 100 -13.32 2.18 13.32
N LYS A 101 -13.24 2.21 11.98
CA LYS A 101 -13.76 1.18 11.07
C LYS A 101 -12.63 0.53 10.30
N GLU A 102 -12.82 -0.74 9.98
CA GLU A 102 -11.91 -1.52 9.12
C GLU A 102 -11.91 -0.97 7.68
N ALA A 103 -10.76 -1.10 6.99
CA ALA A 103 -10.57 -0.77 5.57
C ALA A 103 -11.04 0.64 5.15
N CYS A 104 -10.76 1.64 5.96
CA CYS A 104 -11.27 2.99 5.77
C CYS A 104 -10.32 3.86 4.93
N LEU A 105 -10.85 4.50 3.88
CA LEU A 105 -10.11 5.34 2.94
C LEU A 105 -10.88 6.61 2.59
N SER A 106 -10.16 7.74 2.53
CA SER A 106 -10.68 8.99 1.96
C SER A 106 -10.18 9.18 0.53
N PHE A 107 -11.07 9.48 -0.40
CA PHE A 107 -10.71 9.75 -1.79
C PHE A 107 -11.72 10.65 -2.50
N SER A 108 -11.27 11.34 -3.55
CA SER A 108 -12.13 12.09 -4.47
C SER A 108 -11.96 11.55 -5.88
N LYS A 109 -13.03 10.97 -6.45
CA LYS A 109 -13.01 10.42 -7.82
C LYS A 109 -12.56 11.46 -8.84
N ASP A 110 -13.06 12.69 -8.69
CA ASP A 110 -12.73 13.80 -9.60
C ASP A 110 -11.24 14.14 -9.54
N ILE A 111 -10.65 14.17 -8.34
CA ILE A 111 -9.22 14.47 -8.19
C ILE A 111 -8.38 13.30 -8.72
N LEU A 112 -8.72 12.06 -8.36
CA LEU A 112 -8.02 10.87 -8.85
C LEU A 112 -8.00 10.79 -10.39
N CYS A 113 -9.08 11.24 -11.05
CA CYS A 113 -9.21 11.24 -12.50
C CYS A 113 -8.76 12.55 -13.20
N SER A 114 -8.31 13.56 -12.47
CA SER A 114 -7.88 14.85 -13.05
C SER A 114 -6.44 15.24 -12.75
N ARG A 115 -5.75 14.56 -11.82
CA ARG A 115 -4.35 14.84 -11.46
C ARG A 115 -3.41 13.79 -12.03
N VAL A 116 -2.23 14.23 -12.47
CA VAL A 116 -1.19 13.34 -13.01
C VAL A 116 -0.45 12.61 -11.87
N THR A 117 -0.19 13.32 -10.76
CA THR A 117 0.60 12.82 -9.63
C THR A 117 -0.27 12.69 -8.39
N VAL A 118 -0.50 11.45 -7.97
CA VAL A 118 -1.41 11.07 -6.88
C VAL A 118 -0.80 9.90 -6.09
N ASP A 119 -0.95 9.90 -4.78
CA ASP A 119 -0.37 8.90 -3.88
C ASP A 119 -1.38 7.86 -3.32
N HIS A 120 -2.60 7.85 -3.84
CA HIS A 120 -3.73 7.12 -3.25
C HIS A 120 -3.46 5.64 -2.95
N ASN A 121 -2.74 4.92 -3.81
CA ASN A 121 -2.44 3.51 -3.54
C ASN A 121 -1.40 3.35 -2.41
N TYR A 122 -0.41 4.25 -2.30
CA TYR A 122 0.52 4.24 -1.17
C TYR A 122 -0.23 4.53 0.13
N TYR A 123 -1.10 5.55 0.09
CA TYR A 123 -1.98 5.89 1.20
C TYR A 123 -2.81 4.69 1.65
N ALA A 124 -3.46 4.01 0.71
CA ALA A 124 -4.35 2.92 1.01
C ALA A 124 -3.62 1.70 1.63
N ILE A 125 -2.47 1.33 1.07
CA ILE A 125 -1.64 0.24 1.60
C ILE A 125 -1.06 0.60 2.96
N CYS A 126 -0.48 1.80 3.12
CA CYS A 126 0.12 2.22 4.38
C CYS A 126 -0.93 2.32 5.49
N GLN A 127 -2.08 2.94 5.23
CA GLN A 127 -3.15 3.08 6.22
C GLN A 127 -3.75 1.74 6.61
N ASN A 128 -4.18 0.92 5.64
CA ASN A 128 -5.01 -0.25 5.95
C ASN A 128 -4.24 -1.55 6.17
N LEU A 129 -2.99 -1.66 5.70
CA LEU A 129 -2.27 -2.94 5.75
C LEU A 129 -0.95 -2.88 6.49
N LEU A 130 -0.25 -1.75 6.55
CA LEU A 130 1.14 -1.75 7.03
C LEU A 130 1.33 -1.04 8.37
N SER A 131 0.66 0.09 8.57
CA SER A 131 0.94 0.97 9.72
C SER A 131 0.21 0.55 10.99
N ARG A 132 0.60 1.17 12.11
CA ARG A 132 -0.09 1.03 13.41
C ARG A 132 -1.56 1.45 13.41
N PHE A 133 -1.99 2.20 12.42
CA PHE A 133 -3.36 2.66 12.26
C PHE A 133 -4.25 1.62 11.57
N ALA A 134 -3.66 0.60 10.94
CA ALA A 134 -4.39 -0.48 10.32
C ALA A 134 -5.15 -1.28 11.38
N THR A 135 -6.46 -1.42 11.18
CA THR A 135 -7.37 -2.20 12.05
C THR A 135 -8.07 -3.26 11.22
N TRP A 136 -8.03 -4.52 11.69
CA TRP A 136 -8.70 -5.64 11.02
C TRP A 136 -9.07 -6.75 11.99
N ARG A 137 -10.31 -7.23 11.97
CA ARG A 137 -10.86 -8.31 12.80
C ARG A 137 -10.52 -8.14 14.29
N GLY A 138 -10.59 -6.89 14.77
CA GLY A 138 -10.32 -6.52 16.16
C GLY A 138 -8.83 -6.42 16.55
N THR A 139 -7.90 -6.55 15.61
CA THR A 139 -6.47 -6.29 15.84
C THR A 139 -6.05 -4.94 15.28
N THR A 140 -4.92 -4.42 15.76
CA THR A 140 -4.28 -3.20 15.26
C THR A 140 -2.81 -3.47 14.94
N GLY A 141 -2.22 -2.69 14.04
CA GLY A 141 -0.77 -2.78 13.78
C GLY A 141 -0.37 -3.13 12.35
N GLY A 142 -1.30 -3.59 11.53
CA GLY A 142 -1.03 -4.03 10.16
C GLY A 142 -0.07 -5.22 10.11
N LEU A 143 0.51 -5.50 8.95
CA LEU A 143 1.51 -6.55 8.76
C LEU A 143 2.83 -6.23 9.45
N LEU A 144 3.11 -4.96 9.75
CA LEU A 144 4.39 -4.55 10.34
C LEU A 144 4.29 -4.29 11.86
N HIS A 145 3.35 -4.96 12.54
CA HIS A 145 3.26 -4.95 14.01
C HIS A 145 4.37 -5.77 14.70
N ASP A 146 4.72 -5.38 15.92
CA ASP A 146 5.72 -6.05 16.76
C ASP A 146 7.06 -6.34 16.05
N PRO A 147 7.72 -5.31 15.47
CA PRO A 147 9.05 -5.44 14.90
C PRO A 147 10.10 -5.88 15.95
N PRO A 148 11.14 -6.62 15.54
CA PRO A 148 12.32 -6.91 16.35
C PRO A 148 12.92 -5.67 17.04
N ALA A 149 13.42 -5.85 18.27
CA ALA A 149 13.87 -4.77 19.13
C ALA A 149 15.00 -3.92 18.53
N ASP A 150 15.85 -4.52 17.69
CA ASP A 150 16.92 -3.83 16.97
C ASP A 150 16.40 -2.89 15.87
N LEU A 151 15.29 -3.23 15.21
CA LEU A 151 14.68 -2.41 14.15
C LEU A 151 13.88 -1.20 14.67
N VAL A 152 13.56 -1.17 15.96
CA VAL A 152 12.85 -0.03 16.58
C VAL A 152 13.77 0.92 17.34
N LYS A 153 15.05 0.59 17.52
CA LYS A 153 15.98 1.38 18.35
C LYS A 153 16.17 2.81 17.84
N ASP A 154 16.19 2.98 16.52
CA ASP A 154 16.37 4.29 15.87
C ASP A 154 15.04 4.96 15.49
N GLY A 155 13.92 4.24 15.61
CA GLY A 155 12.58 4.71 15.24
C GLY A 155 12.38 4.91 13.74
N HIS A 156 13.31 4.46 12.89
CA HIS A 156 13.28 4.76 11.46
C HIS A 156 12.06 4.15 10.75
N LEU A 157 11.79 2.85 10.99
CA LEU A 157 10.62 2.17 10.43
C LEU A 157 9.30 2.85 10.83
N THR A 158 9.18 3.22 12.11
CA THR A 158 8.00 3.91 12.63
C THR A 158 7.81 5.26 11.97
N ALA A 159 8.89 6.03 11.80
CA ALA A 159 8.83 7.34 11.14
C ALA A 159 8.39 7.22 9.67
N LEU A 160 8.90 6.22 8.95
CA LEU A 160 8.50 5.96 7.56
C LEU A 160 7.02 5.54 7.45
N LEU A 161 6.54 4.66 8.33
CA LEU A 161 5.15 4.23 8.34
C LEU A 161 4.18 5.35 8.72
N ASP A 162 4.53 6.15 9.73
CA ASP A 162 3.72 7.28 10.15
C ASP A 162 3.65 8.36 9.06
N GLU A 163 4.77 8.70 8.41
CA GLU A 163 4.77 9.66 7.29
C GLU A 163 4.05 9.09 6.05
N CYS A 164 4.16 7.79 5.79
CA CYS A 164 3.43 7.15 4.69
C CYS A 164 1.91 7.13 4.93
N THR A 165 1.45 6.99 6.17
CA THR A 165 0.01 6.98 6.47
C THR A 165 -0.54 8.39 6.67
N ARG A 166 0.07 9.16 7.56
CA ARG A 166 -0.37 10.48 8.01
C ARG A 166 0.78 11.50 7.85
N PRO A 167 1.05 11.95 6.62
CA PRO A 167 2.19 12.80 6.32
C PRO A 167 2.14 14.11 7.12
N GLN A 168 3.27 14.47 7.72
CA GLN A 168 3.46 15.76 8.42
C GLN A 168 4.10 16.81 7.51
N LYS A 169 4.81 16.36 6.47
CA LYS A 169 5.41 17.23 5.46
C LYS A 169 4.51 17.24 4.24
N GLN A 170 4.42 18.39 3.58
CA GLN A 170 3.68 18.50 2.32
C GLN A 170 4.26 17.52 1.28
N TYR A 171 3.41 16.63 0.75
CA TYR A 171 3.82 15.57 -0.19
C TYR A 171 4.81 14.56 0.40
N GLY A 172 4.89 14.49 1.73
CA GLY A 172 5.80 13.61 2.45
C GLY A 172 5.55 12.13 2.17
N ARG A 173 4.28 11.75 1.89
CA ARG A 173 3.92 10.35 1.61
C ARG A 173 4.66 9.79 0.39
N PHE A 174 4.85 10.59 -0.66
CA PHE A 174 5.55 10.15 -1.88
C PHE A 174 6.98 9.70 -1.57
N GLN A 175 7.70 10.50 -0.79
CA GLN A 175 9.07 10.19 -0.40
C GLN A 175 9.11 9.04 0.61
N ALA A 176 8.24 9.08 1.62
CA ALA A 176 8.16 8.04 2.65
C ALA A 176 7.80 6.66 2.06
N ALA A 177 6.88 6.59 1.10
CA ALA A 177 6.51 5.35 0.42
C ALA A 177 7.69 4.75 -0.36
N LYS A 178 8.46 5.60 -1.04
CA LYS A 178 9.67 5.20 -1.75
C LYS A 178 10.73 4.66 -0.79
N GLU A 179 11.07 5.43 0.25
CA GLU A 179 12.05 5.05 1.26
C GLU A 179 11.63 3.79 2.03
N LEU A 180 10.34 3.66 2.37
CA LEU A 180 9.79 2.45 3.00
C LEU A 180 9.98 1.23 2.12
N ARG A 181 9.68 1.33 0.82
CA ARG A 181 9.87 0.20 -0.11
C ARG A 181 11.35 -0.19 -0.24
N GLU A 182 12.24 0.79 -0.30
CA GLU A 182 13.70 0.57 -0.34
C GLU A 182 14.17 -0.11 0.95
N TYR A 183 13.77 0.41 2.11
CA TYR A 183 14.10 -0.15 3.42
C TYR A 183 13.59 -1.59 3.60
N LEU A 184 12.34 -1.87 3.23
CA LEU A 184 11.80 -3.24 3.25
C LEU A 184 12.58 -4.17 2.32
N THR A 185 13.06 -3.67 1.17
CA THR A 185 13.91 -4.45 0.25
C THR A 185 15.23 -4.83 0.92
N GLU A 186 15.90 -3.90 1.61
CA GLU A 186 17.13 -4.18 2.36
C GLU A 186 16.91 -5.24 3.44
N LEU A 187 15.82 -5.13 4.21
CA LEU A 187 15.47 -6.09 5.26
C LEU A 187 15.23 -7.51 4.70
N THR A 188 14.56 -7.63 3.55
CA THR A 188 14.37 -8.94 2.90
C THR A 188 15.69 -9.55 2.43
N GLN A 189 16.63 -8.74 1.92
CA GLN A 189 17.94 -9.21 1.49
C GLN A 189 18.79 -9.69 2.66
N LEU A 190 18.82 -8.94 3.77
CA LEU A 190 19.53 -9.32 5.00
C LEU A 190 19.00 -10.66 5.57
N SER A 191 17.69 -10.85 5.54
CA SER A 191 17.05 -12.09 6.00
C SER A 191 17.44 -13.31 5.15
N ASN A 192 17.69 -13.13 3.86
CA ASN A 192 18.11 -14.20 2.96
C ASN A 192 19.61 -14.56 3.10
N VAL A 193 20.44 -13.62 3.56
CA VAL A 193 21.87 -13.88 3.84
C VAL A 193 22.07 -14.65 5.15
N ASN A 194 21.14 -14.51 6.10
CA ASN A 194 21.20 -15.17 7.41
C ASN A 194 20.51 -16.56 7.44
N ARG A 195 20.09 -17.10 6.29
CA ARG A 195 19.53 -18.45 6.12
C ARG A 195 20.53 -19.38 5.44
#